data_AF-A0A6S6R7B1-F1
#
_entry.id   AF-A0A6S6R7B1-F1
#
_cell.length_a   1.000
_cell.length_b   1.000
_cell.length_c   1.000
_cell.angle_alpha   90.00
_cell.angle_beta   90.00
_cell.angle_gamma   90.00
#
_symmetry.space_group_name_H-M   'P 1'
#
loop_
_entity.id
_entity.type
_entity.pdbx_description
1 polymer ?
#
loop_
_entity_poly.entity_id
_entity_poly.type
_entity_poly.pdbx_seq_one_letter_code
_entity_poly.pdbx_strand_id
1 'polypeptide(L)'
;MMHIKTLDEGLDVFKALGSEIRISIIKLLLKNKGMNMNELATSLKITNGALTSHIKKLEDCGIVTIVSESAGHGNQKKCMVHLDKILVELESEEFKKNIYETELKIGHYSDYQVYPTCGLATSSQLIGEVDDARYFAHPSRIDSDILWFTRGYVEYMIPNFLPVSQKIDQITISAELSSEAPGVNNVWPSDIYFHLNDTCLGMWTSPGDFGDVKGIFTPDWWYPNWNQYGLLKLIVINENGTFIDGLQISEVSLKDLNLDYRSNIKFKFAIPESAEHVGGLTIFGRNFGNYNQDIKVRIHYSPIDEISNSANS
;
A
#
# COMPACT_ATOMS: atom_id res chain seq x y z
N MET A 1 -4.05 -17.71 -1.20
CA MET A 1 -2.87 -16.83 -1.15
C MET A 1 -1.68 -17.63 -0.65
N MET A 2 -0.52 -17.52 -1.32
CA MET A 2 0.75 -18.13 -0.91
C MET A 2 1.69 -17.04 -0.39
N HIS A 3 2.36 -17.29 0.73
CA HIS A 3 3.30 -16.37 1.33
C HIS A 3 4.67 -17.04 1.48
N ILE A 4 5.67 -16.50 0.79
CA ILE A 4 7.07 -16.93 0.79
C ILE A 4 7.84 -15.95 1.68
N LYS A 5 8.34 -16.43 2.82
CA LYS A 5 9.03 -15.58 3.80
C LYS A 5 10.54 -15.47 3.56
N THR A 6 11.10 -16.45 2.85
CA THR A 6 12.51 -16.45 2.45
C THR A 6 12.65 -16.85 1.00
N LEU A 7 13.73 -16.37 0.34
CA LEU A 7 14.01 -16.74 -1.05
C LEU A 7 14.19 -18.25 -1.25
N ASP A 8 14.71 -18.95 -0.24
CA ASP A 8 14.92 -20.40 -0.29
C ASP A 8 13.58 -21.17 -0.31
N GLU A 9 12.59 -20.75 0.50
CA GLU A 9 11.24 -21.31 0.46
C GLU A 9 10.56 -21.12 -0.90
N GLY A 10 10.85 -20.00 -1.58
CA GLY A 10 10.26 -19.66 -2.87
C GLY A 10 10.90 -20.36 -4.06
N LEU A 11 12.05 -21.02 -3.89
CA LEU A 11 12.89 -21.48 -5.00
C LEU A 11 12.14 -22.39 -5.99
N ASP A 12 11.35 -23.33 -5.49
CA ASP A 12 10.59 -24.25 -6.34
C ASP A 12 9.44 -23.54 -7.09
N VAL A 13 8.82 -22.55 -6.45
CA VAL A 13 7.80 -21.69 -7.06
C VAL A 13 8.41 -20.81 -8.16
N PHE A 14 9.59 -20.21 -7.91
CA PHE A 14 10.30 -19.40 -8.91
C PHE A 14 10.75 -20.25 -10.10
N LYS A 15 11.32 -21.43 -9.84
CA LYS A 15 11.59 -22.42 -10.88
C LYS A 15 10.33 -22.85 -11.58
N ALA A 16 9.17 -22.82 -10.92
CA ALA A 16 7.91 -23.20 -11.54
C ALA A 16 7.37 -22.14 -12.51
N LEU A 17 7.43 -20.88 -12.09
CA LEU A 17 6.96 -19.73 -12.85
C LEU A 17 7.96 -19.25 -13.91
N GLY A 18 9.26 -19.58 -13.78
CA GLY A 18 10.30 -19.25 -14.77
C GLY A 18 10.23 -20.02 -16.10
N SER A 19 9.04 -20.48 -16.51
CA SER A 19 8.82 -21.28 -17.71
C SER A 19 7.63 -20.75 -18.50
N GLU A 20 7.86 -20.32 -19.73
CA GLU A 20 6.85 -19.71 -20.61
C GLU A 20 5.63 -20.61 -20.83
N ILE A 21 5.85 -21.92 -21.00
CA ILE A 21 4.76 -22.90 -21.17
C ILE A 21 3.86 -22.91 -19.93
N ARG A 22 4.44 -22.88 -18.72
CA ARG A 22 3.67 -22.90 -17.47
C ARG A 22 2.96 -21.59 -17.18
N ILE A 23 3.57 -20.46 -17.50
CA ILE A 23 2.88 -19.17 -17.47
C ILE A 23 1.68 -19.17 -18.43
N SER A 24 1.84 -19.76 -19.63
CA SER A 24 0.77 -19.88 -20.60
C SER A 24 -0.37 -20.78 -20.11
N ILE A 25 -0.05 -21.91 -19.46
CA ILE A 25 -1.04 -22.77 -18.77
C ILE A 25 -1.83 -21.95 -17.76
N ILE A 26 -1.17 -21.24 -16.84
CA ILE A 26 -1.82 -20.46 -15.78
C ILE A 26 -2.76 -19.40 -16.39
N LYS A 27 -2.31 -18.66 -17.40
CA LYS A 27 -3.13 -17.65 -18.11
C LYS A 27 -4.38 -18.27 -18.74
N LEU A 28 -4.27 -19.44 -19.37
CA LEU A 28 -5.41 -20.15 -19.96
C LEU A 28 -6.40 -20.62 -18.89
N LEU A 29 -5.89 -21.15 -17.77
CA LEU A 29 -6.72 -21.60 -16.66
C LEU A 29 -7.48 -20.45 -15.98
N LEU A 30 -6.82 -19.30 -15.78
CA LEU A 30 -7.46 -18.08 -15.26
C LEU A 30 -8.54 -17.56 -16.21
N LYS A 31 -8.23 -17.46 -17.50
CA LYS A 31 -9.15 -16.97 -18.53
C LYS A 31 -10.42 -17.82 -18.63
N ASN A 32 -10.29 -19.14 -18.54
CA ASN A 32 -11.39 -20.08 -18.77
C ASN A 32 -12.01 -20.65 -17.47
N LYS A 33 -11.55 -20.22 -16.29
CA LYS A 33 -11.96 -20.77 -14.98
C LYS A 33 -11.80 -22.30 -14.89
N GLY A 34 -10.68 -22.79 -15.42
CA GLY A 34 -10.32 -24.20 -15.43
C GLY A 34 -10.53 -24.91 -16.77
N MET A 35 -9.66 -25.89 -17.08
CA MET A 35 -9.66 -26.64 -18.34
C MET A 35 -9.21 -28.08 -18.11
N ASN A 36 -9.61 -29.02 -18.96
CA ASN A 36 -9.09 -30.38 -18.94
C ASN A 36 -7.74 -30.48 -19.69
N MET A 37 -7.05 -31.63 -19.53
CA MET A 37 -5.73 -31.86 -20.13
C MET A 37 -5.74 -31.77 -21.67
N ASN A 38 -6.78 -32.27 -22.33
CA ASN A 38 -6.88 -32.26 -23.80
C ASN A 38 -7.07 -30.84 -24.35
N GLU A 39 -7.87 -30.02 -23.68
CA GLU A 39 -8.10 -28.61 -24.03
C GLU A 39 -6.82 -27.79 -23.90
N LEU A 40 -6.07 -28.00 -22.81
CA LEU A 40 -4.77 -27.36 -22.58
C LEU A 40 -3.75 -27.78 -23.64
N ALA A 41 -3.63 -29.09 -23.92
CA ALA A 41 -2.70 -29.62 -24.91
C ALA A 41 -2.99 -29.05 -26.32
N THR A 42 -4.27 -28.96 -26.69
CA THR A 42 -4.71 -28.38 -27.96
C THR A 42 -4.40 -26.89 -28.04
N SER A 43 -4.72 -26.13 -26.98
CA SER A 43 -4.50 -24.68 -26.94
C SER A 43 -3.01 -24.31 -27.01
N LEU A 44 -2.16 -25.11 -26.39
CA LEU A 44 -0.71 -24.91 -26.33
C LEU A 44 0.05 -25.60 -27.47
N LYS A 45 -0.64 -26.40 -28.30
CA LYS A 45 -0.05 -27.20 -29.39
C LYS A 45 1.07 -28.14 -28.91
N ILE A 46 0.91 -28.76 -27.75
CA ILE A 46 1.84 -29.74 -27.18
C ILE A 46 1.16 -31.08 -26.92
N THR A 47 1.94 -32.15 -26.75
CA THR A 47 1.38 -33.47 -26.43
C THR A 47 0.93 -33.55 -24.97
N ASN A 48 -0.08 -34.39 -24.69
CA ASN A 48 -0.53 -34.65 -23.31
C ASN A 48 0.61 -35.16 -22.41
N GLY A 49 1.55 -35.94 -22.96
CA GLY A 49 2.74 -36.41 -22.23
C GLY A 49 3.65 -35.28 -21.80
N ALA A 50 3.92 -34.32 -22.70
CA ALA A 50 4.70 -33.12 -22.38
C ALA A 50 3.96 -32.21 -21.38
N LEU A 51 2.65 -32.07 -21.51
CA LEU A 51 1.83 -31.26 -20.60
C LEU A 51 1.80 -31.84 -19.17
N THR A 52 1.81 -33.16 -19.02
CA THR A 52 1.68 -33.84 -17.73
C THR A 52 2.77 -33.40 -16.75
N SER A 53 4.03 -33.30 -17.19
CA SER A 53 5.13 -32.87 -16.33
C SER A 53 5.01 -31.40 -15.92
N HIS A 54 4.51 -30.54 -16.81
CA HIS A 54 4.27 -29.13 -16.52
C HIS A 54 3.16 -28.94 -15.49
N ILE A 55 2.04 -29.65 -15.65
CA ILE A 55 0.92 -29.62 -14.70
C ILE A 55 1.35 -30.19 -13.35
N LYS A 56 2.09 -31.31 -13.35
CA LYS A 56 2.57 -31.90 -12.10
C LYS A 56 3.45 -30.94 -11.31
N LYS A 57 4.39 -30.27 -11.98
CA LYS A 57 5.26 -29.29 -11.31
C LYS A 57 4.52 -28.05 -10.81
N LEU A 58 3.43 -27.63 -11.46
CA LEU A 58 2.56 -26.56 -10.97
C LEU A 58 1.69 -27.01 -9.79
N GLU A 59 1.24 -28.27 -9.80
CA GLU A 59 0.50 -28.90 -8.71
C GLU A 59 1.36 -29.09 -7.46
N ASP A 60 2.60 -29.57 -7.62
CA ASP A 60 3.53 -29.77 -6.51
C ASP A 60 3.88 -28.44 -5.81
N CYS A 61 3.84 -27.32 -6.55
CA CYS A 61 4.00 -25.98 -6.00
C CYS A 61 2.69 -25.37 -5.48
N GLY A 62 1.57 -26.10 -5.52
CA GLY A 62 0.26 -25.61 -5.07
C GLY A 62 -0.35 -24.50 -5.94
N ILE A 63 0.19 -24.21 -7.12
CA ILE A 63 -0.30 -23.16 -8.03
C ILE A 63 -1.56 -23.63 -8.76
N VAL A 64 -1.57 -24.91 -9.17
CA VAL A 64 -2.69 -25.56 -9.86
C VAL A 64 -3.23 -26.69 -9.00
N THR A 65 -4.55 -26.87 -8.99
CA THR A 65 -5.20 -28.05 -8.42
C THR A 65 -5.91 -28.83 -9.53
N ILE A 66 -6.01 -30.15 -9.35
CA ILE A 66 -6.76 -31.03 -10.25
C ILE A 66 -8.00 -31.53 -9.51
N VAL A 67 -9.17 -31.11 -9.97
CA VAL A 67 -10.46 -31.53 -9.41
C VAL A 67 -11.11 -32.55 -10.33
N SER A 68 -11.62 -33.62 -9.74
CA SER A 68 -12.41 -34.62 -10.47
C SER A 68 -13.88 -34.19 -10.45
N GLU A 69 -14.47 -33.95 -11.63
CA GLU A 69 -15.93 -33.77 -11.74
C GLU A 69 -16.59 -35.14 -11.94
N SER A 70 -17.48 -35.53 -11.02
CA SER A 70 -18.21 -36.81 -11.02
C SER A 70 -19.66 -36.67 -11.52
N ALA A 71 -20.03 -35.56 -12.15
CA ALA A 71 -21.36 -35.32 -12.70
C ALA A 71 -21.43 -35.68 -14.19
N GLY A 72 -21.72 -36.94 -14.50
CA GLY A 72 -21.98 -37.44 -15.87
C GLY A 72 -20.94 -38.42 -16.39
N HIS A 73 -21.28 -39.18 -17.45
CA HIS A 73 -20.55 -40.34 -17.97
C HIS A 73 -19.11 -40.06 -18.47
N GLY A 74 -18.18 -39.82 -17.53
CA GLY A 74 -16.74 -39.78 -17.76
C GLY A 74 -16.01 -39.14 -16.58
N ASN A 75 -15.03 -39.85 -16.01
CA ASN A 75 -14.10 -39.29 -15.03
C ASN A 75 -13.23 -38.23 -15.73
N GLN A 76 -13.67 -36.97 -15.78
CA GLN A 76 -12.88 -35.87 -16.32
C GLN A 76 -12.17 -35.14 -15.18
N LYS A 77 -10.85 -34.98 -15.34
CA LYS A 77 -10.00 -34.19 -14.44
C LYS A 77 -9.87 -32.78 -14.99
N LYS A 78 -10.28 -31.79 -14.19
CA LYS A 78 -10.20 -30.37 -14.53
C LYS A 78 -9.07 -29.72 -13.74
N CYS A 79 -8.15 -29.08 -14.44
CA CYS A 79 -7.09 -28.28 -13.84
C CYS A 79 -7.62 -26.88 -13.57
N MET A 80 -7.33 -26.31 -12.40
CA MET A 80 -7.72 -24.96 -12.01
C MET A 80 -6.58 -24.26 -11.27
N VAL A 81 -6.47 -22.93 -11.38
CA VAL A 81 -5.54 -22.17 -10.55
C VAL A 81 -6.09 -22.12 -9.12
N HIS A 82 -5.25 -22.46 -8.15
CA HIS A 82 -5.64 -22.53 -6.73
C HIS A 82 -5.27 -21.25 -5.96
N LEU A 83 -4.34 -20.45 -6.47
CA LEU A 83 -3.82 -19.26 -5.81
C LEU A 83 -4.30 -17.97 -6.47
N ASP A 84 -4.79 -17.02 -5.66
CA ASP A 84 -5.12 -15.68 -6.15
C ASP A 84 -3.92 -14.74 -6.15
N LYS A 85 -3.01 -14.91 -5.18
CA LYS A 85 -1.83 -14.06 -4.95
C LYS A 85 -0.66 -14.87 -4.41
N ILE A 86 0.55 -14.49 -4.80
CA ILE A 86 1.84 -14.95 -4.25
C ILE A 86 2.56 -13.72 -3.70
N LEU A 87 2.88 -13.71 -2.42
CA LEU A 87 3.66 -12.65 -1.75
C LEU A 87 5.06 -13.19 -1.44
N VAL A 88 6.10 -12.42 -1.75
CA VAL A 88 7.50 -12.77 -1.51
C VAL A 88 8.13 -11.70 -0.65
N GLU A 89 8.62 -12.06 0.53
CA GLU A 89 9.43 -11.20 1.38
C GLU A 89 10.92 -11.32 0.97
N LEU A 90 11.57 -10.17 0.78
CA LEU A 90 12.98 -10.07 0.39
C LEU A 90 13.89 -9.52 1.51
N GLU A 91 13.32 -9.06 2.62
CA GLU A 91 14.08 -8.54 3.76
C GLU A 91 14.73 -9.67 4.57
N SER A 92 16.04 -9.58 4.82
CA SER A 92 16.75 -10.50 5.72
C SER A 92 16.47 -10.16 7.19
N GLU A 93 16.57 -11.15 8.09
CA GLU A 93 16.35 -10.92 9.53
C GLU A 93 17.32 -9.89 10.16
N GLU A 94 18.47 -9.63 9.53
CA GLU A 94 19.40 -8.59 9.98
C GLU A 94 18.80 -7.18 9.90
N PHE A 95 17.93 -6.91 8.93
CA PHE A 95 17.20 -5.64 8.85
C PHE A 95 16.15 -5.49 9.95
N LYS A 96 15.73 -6.57 10.62
CA LYS A 96 14.74 -6.50 11.72
C LYS A 96 15.33 -6.02 13.05
N LYS A 97 16.65 -6.03 13.19
CA LYS A 97 17.30 -5.37 14.33
C LYS A 97 17.27 -3.87 14.06
N ASN A 98 16.84 -3.08 15.04
CA ASN A 98 16.73 -1.62 14.96
C ASN A 98 15.65 -1.08 14.00
N ILE A 99 14.48 -1.71 14.02
CA ILE A 99 13.26 -1.13 13.42
C ILE A 99 12.35 -0.64 14.53
N TYR A 100 11.82 0.57 14.36
CA TYR A 100 10.62 1.02 15.05
C TYR A 100 9.46 1.07 14.06
N GLU A 101 8.34 0.45 14.40
CA GLU A 101 7.13 0.43 13.58
C GLU A 101 5.92 0.87 14.40
N THR A 102 5.08 1.70 13.81
CA THR A 102 3.85 2.21 14.41
C THR A 102 2.81 2.48 13.35
N GLU A 103 1.57 2.63 13.78
CA GLU A 103 0.45 2.96 12.92
C GLU A 103 -0.29 4.18 13.52
N LEU A 104 -0.47 5.21 12.70
CA LEU A 104 -1.14 6.45 13.07
C LEU A 104 -2.57 6.39 12.54
N LYS A 105 -3.55 6.39 13.45
CA LYS A 105 -4.96 6.45 13.07
C LYS A 105 -5.26 7.71 12.28
N ILE A 106 -6.18 7.62 11.32
CA ILE A 106 -6.59 8.74 10.46
C ILE A 106 -7.03 9.95 11.29
N GLY A 107 -7.74 9.72 12.39
CA GLY A 107 -8.24 10.76 13.29
C GLY A 107 -7.22 11.44 14.19
N HIS A 108 -6.00 10.91 14.28
CA HIS A 108 -4.99 11.33 15.27
C HIS A 108 -4.08 12.47 14.79
N TYR A 109 -4.51 13.26 13.81
CA TYR A 109 -3.76 14.46 13.42
C TYR A 109 -3.61 15.44 14.59
N SER A 110 -2.42 16.03 14.70
CA SER A 110 -2.03 17.00 15.73
C SER A 110 -2.34 18.44 15.31
N ASP A 111 -2.35 18.72 14.01
CA ASP A 111 -2.68 20.03 13.46
C ASP A 111 -3.39 19.87 12.11
N TYR A 112 -4.21 20.86 11.73
CA TYR A 112 -4.94 20.83 10.48
C TYR A 112 -5.37 22.23 10.03
N GLN A 113 -5.50 22.39 8.72
CA GLN A 113 -6.22 23.49 8.10
C GLN A 113 -6.95 22.91 6.91
N VAL A 114 -8.27 22.76 6.98
CA VAL A 114 -9.05 22.08 5.93
C VAL A 114 -10.15 22.99 5.41
N TYR A 115 -10.48 22.82 4.12
CA TYR A 115 -11.54 23.56 3.46
C TYR A 115 -12.48 22.60 2.71
N PRO A 116 -13.77 22.95 2.61
CA PRO A 116 -14.74 22.18 1.84
C PRO A 116 -14.36 22.00 0.36
N THR A 117 -14.77 20.91 -0.31
CA THR A 117 -15.51 19.77 0.26
C THR A 117 -14.67 19.03 1.29
N CYS A 118 -15.25 18.63 2.43
CA CYS A 118 -14.50 17.98 3.51
C CYS A 118 -15.37 17.17 4.47
N GLY A 119 -14.77 16.21 5.18
CA GLY A 119 -15.48 15.45 6.20
C GLY A 119 -14.66 14.34 6.84
N LEU A 120 -15.33 13.64 7.75
CA LEU A 120 -14.79 12.59 8.61
C LEU A 120 -15.84 11.50 8.81
N ALA A 121 -15.41 10.23 8.85
CA ALA A 121 -16.29 9.14 9.24
C ALA A 121 -15.55 8.06 10.03
N THR A 122 -16.27 7.39 10.91
CA THR A 122 -15.85 6.12 11.52
C THR A 122 -16.29 4.97 10.61
N SER A 123 -15.89 3.74 10.92
CA SER A 123 -16.44 2.53 10.29
C SER A 123 -17.97 2.38 10.37
N SER A 124 -18.67 3.13 11.21
CA SER A 124 -20.11 2.96 11.48
C SER A 124 -20.98 4.18 11.18
N GLN A 125 -20.41 5.38 11.10
CA GLN A 125 -21.17 6.62 10.90
C GLN A 125 -20.30 7.79 10.46
N LEU A 126 -20.96 8.82 9.89
CA LEU A 126 -20.38 10.16 9.72
C LEU A 126 -20.09 10.80 11.08
N ILE A 127 -19.01 11.58 11.14
CA ILE A 127 -18.71 12.45 12.28
C ILE A 127 -19.18 13.86 11.92
N GLY A 128 -20.34 14.24 12.45
CA GLY A 128 -20.92 15.57 12.20
C GLY A 128 -21.57 15.70 10.83
N GLU A 129 -21.46 16.89 10.24
CA GLU A 129 -21.99 17.22 8.91
C GLU A 129 -20.84 17.37 7.92
N VAL A 130 -21.08 16.95 6.67
CA VAL A 130 -20.14 17.15 5.57
C VAL A 130 -20.00 18.64 5.25
N ASP A 131 -18.84 19.01 4.72
CA ASP A 131 -18.49 20.37 4.28
C ASP A 131 -18.46 21.42 5.39
N ASP A 132 -18.35 20.99 6.65
CA ASP A 132 -18.08 21.85 7.80
C ASP A 132 -16.77 21.49 8.50
N ALA A 133 -15.74 22.29 8.23
CA ALA A 133 -14.38 22.14 8.77
C ALA A 133 -14.32 22.17 10.31
N ARG A 134 -15.36 22.67 11.01
CA ARG A 134 -15.39 22.70 12.48
C ARG A 134 -15.43 21.29 13.08
N TYR A 135 -15.96 20.29 12.34
CA TYR A 135 -15.98 18.91 12.82
C TYR A 135 -14.60 18.26 12.88
N PHE A 136 -13.58 18.84 12.25
CA PHE A 136 -12.18 18.42 12.44
C PHE A 136 -11.61 18.77 13.83
N ALA A 137 -12.33 19.56 14.65
CA ALA A 137 -12.04 19.71 16.07
C ALA A 137 -12.94 18.82 16.96
N HIS A 138 -13.91 18.10 16.39
CA HIS A 138 -14.88 17.34 17.17
C HIS A 138 -14.20 16.20 17.94
N PRO A 139 -14.54 15.93 19.23
CA PRO A 139 -13.88 14.88 20.01
C PRO A 139 -13.89 13.50 19.36
N SER A 140 -15.00 13.15 18.68
CA SER A 140 -15.13 11.89 17.94
C SER A 140 -14.22 11.76 16.72
N ARG A 141 -13.50 12.83 16.32
CA ARG A 141 -12.51 12.76 15.23
C ARG A 141 -11.48 11.67 15.46
N ILE A 142 -11.13 11.39 16.72
CA ILE A 142 -10.12 10.40 17.13
C ILE A 142 -10.46 9.00 16.60
N ASP A 143 -11.75 8.71 16.41
CA ASP A 143 -12.25 7.43 15.92
C ASP A 143 -12.47 7.41 14.40
N SER A 144 -12.07 8.45 13.67
CA SER A 144 -12.24 8.46 12.22
C SER A 144 -11.35 7.42 11.55
N ASP A 145 -11.94 6.65 10.65
CA ASP A 145 -11.29 5.66 9.78
C ASP A 145 -11.18 6.18 8.33
N ILE A 146 -11.72 7.36 8.02
CA ILE A 146 -11.54 8.07 6.75
C ILE A 146 -11.68 9.58 6.99
N LEU A 147 -10.89 10.36 6.27
CA LEU A 147 -11.02 11.82 6.20
C LEU A 147 -10.80 12.31 4.78
N TRP A 148 -11.42 13.43 4.43
CA TRP A 148 -11.23 14.08 3.14
C TRP A 148 -11.32 15.59 3.22
N PHE A 149 -10.63 16.29 2.30
CA PHE A 149 -10.71 17.74 2.12
C PHE A 149 -10.25 18.19 0.73
N THR A 150 -10.76 19.30 0.22
CA THR A 150 -10.39 19.83 -1.12
C THR A 150 -9.04 20.56 -1.15
N ARG A 151 -8.73 21.33 -0.11
CA ARG A 151 -7.47 22.08 -0.01
C ARG A 151 -7.05 22.28 1.45
N GLY A 152 -5.77 22.54 1.67
CA GLY A 152 -5.19 22.71 3.00
C GLY A 152 -4.32 21.53 3.42
N TYR A 153 -4.32 21.12 4.69
CA TYR A 153 -3.46 20.05 5.18
C TYR A 153 -4.00 19.36 6.45
N VAL A 154 -3.46 18.17 6.70
CA VAL A 154 -3.48 17.48 8.00
C VAL A 154 -2.05 17.06 8.37
N GLU A 155 -1.65 17.30 9.61
CA GLU A 155 -0.32 16.99 10.16
C GLU A 155 -0.43 15.95 11.27
N TYR A 156 0.41 14.92 11.20
CA TYR A 156 0.48 13.83 12.15
C TYR A 156 1.82 13.84 12.89
N MET A 157 1.76 13.57 14.19
CA MET A 157 2.94 13.39 15.01
C MET A 157 3.37 11.92 14.99
N ILE A 158 4.56 11.65 14.46
CA ILE A 158 5.20 10.35 14.49
C ILE A 158 6.01 10.26 15.79
N PRO A 159 5.73 9.29 16.68
CA PRO A 159 6.53 9.08 17.88
C PRO A 159 7.97 8.74 17.51
N ASN A 160 8.92 9.48 18.09
CA ASN A 160 10.34 9.21 17.93
C ASN A 160 10.84 8.41 19.15
N PHE A 161 10.89 7.09 19.03
CA PHE A 161 11.45 6.20 20.06
C PHE A 161 12.87 5.74 19.73
N LEU A 162 13.60 6.53 18.95
CA LEU A 162 15.00 6.27 18.64
C LEU A 162 15.82 6.24 19.95
N PRO A 163 16.58 5.16 20.22
CA PRO A 163 17.47 5.12 21.38
C PRO A 163 18.56 6.21 21.29
N VAL A 164 19.13 6.55 22.44
CA VAL A 164 20.25 7.50 22.51
C VAL A 164 21.43 7.00 21.65
N SER A 165 22.11 7.92 20.99
CA SER A 165 23.26 7.65 20.11
C SER A 165 22.95 6.75 18.89
N GLN A 166 21.69 6.74 18.45
CA GLN A 166 21.30 6.14 17.18
C GLN A 166 20.95 7.25 16.17
N LYS A 167 21.13 6.95 14.89
CA LYS A 167 20.69 7.77 13.76
C LYS A 167 19.58 7.07 12.99
N ILE A 168 18.72 7.84 12.35
CA ILE A 168 17.71 7.31 11.42
C ILE A 168 18.41 7.03 10.08
N ASP A 169 18.21 5.83 9.55
CA ASP A 169 18.72 5.42 8.22
C ASP A 169 17.64 5.50 7.15
N GLN A 170 16.39 5.25 7.53
CA GLN A 170 15.25 5.33 6.62
C GLN A 170 13.95 5.59 7.39
N ILE A 171 13.10 6.46 6.86
CA ILE A 171 11.70 6.60 7.26
C ILE A 171 10.84 6.12 6.09
N THR A 172 9.93 5.20 6.37
CA THR A 172 8.97 4.66 5.42
C THR A 172 7.56 4.93 5.92
N ILE A 173 6.73 5.53 5.07
CA ILE A 173 5.35 5.90 5.38
C ILE A 173 4.45 5.28 4.33
N SER A 174 3.44 4.54 4.75
CA SER A 174 2.48 3.90 3.86
C SER A 174 1.06 4.30 4.22
N ALA A 175 0.30 4.74 3.21
CA ALA A 175 -1.09 5.17 3.37
C ALA A 175 -1.87 4.92 2.07
N GLU A 176 -3.14 4.58 2.18
CA GLU A 176 -4.06 4.54 1.04
C GLU A 176 -4.65 5.93 0.81
N LEU A 177 -4.44 6.47 -0.40
CA LEU A 177 -4.75 7.87 -0.74
C LEU A 177 -5.48 7.97 -2.09
N SER A 178 -6.38 8.94 -2.22
CA SER A 178 -6.96 9.36 -3.51
C SER A 178 -7.12 10.89 -3.55
N SER A 179 -7.58 11.41 -4.69
CA SER A 179 -8.12 12.77 -4.71
C SER A 179 -9.55 12.77 -4.15
N GLU A 180 -10.17 13.94 -4.07
CA GLU A 180 -11.51 14.14 -3.52
C GLU A 180 -12.34 14.97 -4.50
N ALA A 181 -13.38 14.37 -5.08
CA ALA A 181 -14.31 15.03 -5.99
C ALA A 181 -15.71 15.09 -5.34
N PRO A 182 -16.54 16.09 -5.68
CA PRO A 182 -17.95 16.04 -5.32
C PRO A 182 -18.62 14.78 -5.90
N GLY A 183 -18.98 13.83 -5.03
CA GLY A 183 -19.45 12.51 -5.45
C GLY A 183 -18.28 11.57 -5.69
N VAL A 184 -18.08 11.15 -6.95
CA VAL A 184 -16.93 10.35 -7.39
C VAL A 184 -16.56 10.71 -8.81
N ASN A 185 -15.25 10.76 -9.10
CA ASN A 185 -14.75 10.95 -10.45
C ASN A 185 -13.36 10.33 -10.61
N ASN A 186 -13.29 9.22 -11.33
CA ASN A 186 -12.05 8.49 -11.60
C ASN A 186 -11.00 9.31 -12.40
N VAL A 187 -11.38 10.46 -12.95
CA VAL A 187 -10.48 11.41 -13.62
C VAL A 187 -10.62 12.78 -12.95
N TRP A 188 -9.94 12.91 -11.82
CA TRP A 188 -9.94 14.13 -10.99
C TRP A 188 -8.56 14.30 -10.37
N PRO A 189 -7.58 14.81 -11.14
CA PRO A 189 -6.21 14.85 -10.67
C PRO A 189 -6.05 15.75 -9.44
N SER A 190 -5.15 15.37 -8.53
CA SER A 190 -4.81 16.19 -7.37
C SER A 190 -3.35 16.03 -6.99
N ASP A 191 -2.62 17.14 -6.88
CA ASP A 191 -1.22 17.15 -6.48
C ASP A 191 -1.11 17.14 -4.95
N ILE A 192 -0.83 15.97 -4.40
CA ILE A 192 -0.72 15.72 -2.96
C ILE A 192 0.74 15.90 -2.55
N TYR A 193 1.02 16.92 -1.76
CA TYR A 193 2.34 17.24 -1.25
C TYR A 193 2.60 16.60 0.10
N PHE A 194 3.82 16.12 0.30
CA PHE A 194 4.27 15.53 1.54
C PHE A 194 5.32 16.42 2.18
N HIS A 195 5.21 16.65 3.49
CA HIS A 195 6.22 17.40 4.24
C HIS A 195 6.63 16.64 5.49
N LEU A 196 7.89 16.80 5.88
CA LEU A 196 8.41 16.36 7.17
C LEU A 196 9.07 17.53 7.88
N ASN A 197 8.63 17.87 9.09
CA ASN A 197 9.15 19.00 9.88
C ASN A 197 9.25 20.30 9.05
N ASP A 198 8.18 20.61 8.30
CA ASP A 198 8.04 21.77 7.41
C ASP A 198 8.88 21.74 6.12
N THR A 199 9.76 20.76 5.93
CA THR A 199 10.48 20.55 4.68
C THR A 199 9.60 19.80 3.68
N CYS A 200 9.39 20.38 2.49
CA CYS A 200 8.68 19.72 1.40
C CYS A 200 9.52 18.56 0.84
N LEU A 201 8.97 17.35 0.92
CA LEU A 201 9.60 16.13 0.45
C LEU A 201 9.32 15.85 -1.04
N GLY A 202 8.35 16.55 -1.62
CA GLY A 202 7.86 16.33 -2.99
C GLY A 202 6.35 16.10 -3.01
N MET A 203 5.86 15.65 -4.17
CA MET A 203 4.43 15.45 -4.40
C MET A 203 4.15 14.17 -5.18
N TRP A 204 2.90 13.75 -5.10
CA TRP A 204 2.31 12.73 -5.96
C TRP A 204 0.97 13.21 -6.49
N THR A 205 0.79 13.14 -7.81
CA THR A 205 -0.50 13.44 -8.44
C THR A 205 -1.38 12.18 -8.40
N SER A 206 -2.41 12.20 -7.56
CA SER A 206 -3.50 11.21 -7.64
C SER A 206 -4.23 11.39 -8.97
N PRO A 207 -4.59 10.31 -9.69
CA PRO A 207 -5.28 10.44 -10.97
C PRO A 207 -6.79 10.69 -10.82
N GLY A 208 -7.39 10.37 -9.66
CA GLY A 208 -8.82 10.46 -9.49
C GLY A 208 -9.34 10.02 -8.13
N ASP A 209 -10.66 10.15 -8.02
CA ASP A 209 -11.47 9.87 -6.85
C ASP A 209 -12.38 8.68 -7.15
N PHE A 210 -12.01 7.52 -6.60
CA PHE A 210 -12.46 6.23 -7.14
C PHE A 210 -13.70 5.70 -6.44
N GLY A 211 -14.76 5.43 -7.19
CA GLY A 211 -15.96 4.77 -6.68
C GLY A 211 -16.69 3.88 -7.69
N ASP A 212 -15.98 3.47 -8.75
CA ASP A 212 -16.49 2.54 -9.75
C ASP A 212 -16.69 1.12 -9.23
N VAL A 213 -15.93 0.73 -8.20
CA VAL A 213 -16.03 -0.54 -7.50
C VAL A 213 -16.02 -0.28 -6.00
N LYS A 214 -16.79 -1.08 -5.26
CA LYS A 214 -16.79 -1.06 -3.81
C LYS A 214 -15.42 -1.46 -3.24
N GLY A 215 -14.91 -0.67 -2.30
CA GLY A 215 -13.68 -0.99 -1.58
C GLY A 215 -13.84 -2.25 -0.73
N ILE A 216 -12.76 -3.02 -0.60
CA ILE A 216 -12.78 -4.31 0.12
C ILE A 216 -13.21 -4.13 1.60
N PHE A 217 -12.76 -3.05 2.24
CA PHE A 217 -13.02 -2.76 3.65
C PHE A 217 -14.09 -1.68 3.85
N THR A 218 -14.45 -0.95 2.79
CA THR A 218 -15.44 0.14 2.84
C THR A 218 -16.80 -0.36 3.37
N PRO A 219 -17.37 0.28 4.42
CA PRO A 219 -18.56 -0.21 5.10
C PRO A 219 -19.82 -0.21 4.23
N ASP A 220 -20.77 -1.09 4.54
CA ASP A 220 -22.04 -1.22 3.81
C ASP A 220 -22.94 0.02 3.86
N TRP A 221 -22.82 0.83 4.92
CA TRP A 221 -23.61 2.05 5.08
C TRP A 221 -23.07 3.22 4.25
N TRP A 222 -21.81 3.13 3.79
CA TRP A 222 -21.17 4.19 3.02
C TRP A 222 -21.86 4.34 1.66
N TYR A 223 -22.06 5.59 1.24
CA TYR A 223 -22.85 5.87 0.05
C TYR A 223 -22.13 5.33 -1.21
N PRO A 224 -22.81 4.56 -2.09
CA PRO A 224 -22.18 4.01 -3.30
C PRO A 224 -21.69 5.07 -4.29
N ASN A 225 -22.23 6.30 -4.21
CA ASN A 225 -21.84 7.42 -5.04
C ASN A 225 -20.75 8.30 -4.40
N TRP A 226 -20.15 7.85 -3.30
CA TRP A 226 -18.96 8.42 -2.69
C TRP A 226 -17.77 7.50 -2.92
N ASN A 227 -16.58 8.06 -2.75
CA ASN A 227 -15.35 7.35 -3.00
C ASN A 227 -15.20 6.11 -2.11
N GLN A 228 -14.75 5.04 -2.74
CA GLN A 228 -14.78 3.69 -2.21
C GLN A 228 -13.38 3.20 -1.87
N TYR A 229 -12.34 3.70 -2.53
CA TYR A 229 -10.95 3.28 -2.30
C TYR A 229 -9.94 4.30 -2.81
N GLY A 230 -8.69 4.10 -2.44
CA GLY A 230 -7.54 4.83 -2.94
C GLY A 230 -6.45 3.93 -3.48
N LEU A 231 -5.30 4.52 -3.74
CA LEU A 231 -4.08 3.83 -4.14
C LEU A 231 -3.14 3.77 -2.95
N LEU A 232 -2.59 2.59 -2.68
CA LEU A 232 -1.59 2.45 -1.64
C LEU A 232 -0.30 3.11 -2.08
N LYS A 233 0.15 4.11 -1.32
CA LYS A 233 1.40 4.82 -1.55
C LYS A 233 2.43 4.41 -0.52
N LEU A 234 3.67 4.30 -0.97
CA LEU A 234 4.84 4.05 -0.12
C LEU A 234 5.84 5.18 -0.30
N ILE A 235 5.97 6.04 0.70
CA ILE A 235 6.92 7.15 0.74
C ILE A 235 8.15 6.68 1.50
N VAL A 236 9.32 6.83 0.92
CA VAL A 236 10.60 6.44 1.52
C VAL A 236 11.53 7.63 1.53
N ILE A 237 12.06 7.96 2.71
CA ILE A 237 13.04 9.02 2.91
C ILE A 237 14.29 8.36 3.47
N ASN A 238 15.41 8.45 2.74
CA ASN A 238 16.69 7.89 3.16
C ASN A 238 17.83 8.87 2.87
N GLU A 239 19.08 8.41 2.94
CA GLU A 239 20.27 9.24 2.68
C GLU A 239 20.42 9.71 1.22
N ASN A 240 19.70 9.09 0.28
CA ASN A 240 19.79 9.35 -1.15
C ASN A 240 18.66 10.23 -1.68
N GLY A 241 17.64 10.52 -0.87
CA GLY A 241 16.52 11.39 -1.26
C GLY A 241 15.17 10.88 -0.77
N THR A 242 14.11 11.38 -1.40
CA THR A 242 12.72 10.98 -1.15
C THR A 242 12.15 10.28 -2.37
N PHE A 243 11.49 9.16 -2.14
CA PHE A 243 10.91 8.29 -3.16
C PHE A 243 9.44 8.02 -2.88
N ILE A 244 8.65 7.83 -3.93
CA ILE A 244 7.31 7.26 -3.85
C ILE A 244 7.22 6.02 -4.75
N ASP A 245 6.81 4.89 -4.18
CA ASP A 245 6.73 3.59 -4.85
C ASP A 245 8.02 3.21 -5.60
N GLY A 246 9.17 3.62 -5.06
CA GLY A 246 10.50 3.37 -5.64
C GLY A 246 10.97 4.39 -6.69
N LEU A 247 10.14 5.37 -7.07
CA LEU A 247 10.51 6.46 -7.96
C LEU A 247 10.93 7.68 -7.15
N GLN A 248 12.11 8.25 -7.44
CA GLN A 248 12.57 9.45 -6.75
C GLN A 248 11.72 10.66 -7.13
N ILE A 249 11.21 11.37 -6.11
CA ILE A 249 10.38 12.58 -6.29
C ILE A 249 11.11 13.86 -5.84
N SER A 250 12.18 13.72 -5.06
CA SER A 250 13.00 14.83 -4.57
C SER A 250 14.38 14.35 -4.11
N GLU A 251 15.35 15.25 -4.17
CA GLU A 251 16.69 15.06 -3.60
C GLU A 251 16.72 15.28 -2.07
N VAL A 252 15.63 15.79 -1.48
CA VAL A 252 15.52 15.98 -0.02
C VAL A 252 15.69 14.64 0.68
N SER A 253 16.70 14.58 1.55
CA SER A 253 17.20 13.39 2.23
C SER A 253 17.14 13.56 3.75
N LEU A 254 17.45 12.49 4.48
CA LEU A 254 17.59 12.56 5.94
C LEU A 254 18.66 13.56 6.43
N LYS A 255 19.64 13.89 5.59
CA LYS A 255 20.69 14.88 5.92
C LYS A 255 20.11 16.29 5.99
N ASP A 256 19.14 16.61 5.14
CA ASP A 256 18.47 17.92 5.09
C ASP A 256 17.51 18.12 6.26
N LEU A 257 16.99 17.02 6.79
CA LEU A 257 16.02 17.00 7.89
C LEU A 257 16.66 17.09 9.28
N ASN A 258 17.96 16.78 9.38
CA ASN A 258 18.78 16.87 10.61
C ASN A 258 18.09 16.27 11.85
N LEU A 259 17.51 15.08 11.71
CA LEU A 259 16.77 14.40 12.76
C LEU A 259 17.70 13.65 13.71
N ASP A 260 17.43 13.80 15.01
CA ASP A 260 18.07 13.06 16.10
C ASP A 260 17.02 12.40 17.02
N TYR A 261 17.47 11.71 18.06
CA TYR A 261 16.60 11.02 19.03
C TYR A 261 15.70 11.94 19.86
N ARG A 262 15.88 13.27 19.80
CA ARG A 262 15.07 14.29 20.51
C ARG A 262 14.11 15.01 19.57
N SER A 263 14.26 14.79 18.27
CA SER A 263 13.51 15.50 17.25
C SER A 263 12.05 15.07 17.28
N ASN A 264 11.14 16.04 17.27
CA ASN A 264 9.74 15.76 16.97
C ASN A 264 9.65 15.47 15.47
N ILE A 265 8.91 14.43 15.10
CA ILE A 265 8.72 14.06 13.69
C ILE A 265 7.27 14.36 13.32
N LYS A 266 7.07 15.37 12.47
CA LYS A 266 5.77 15.84 12.01
C LYS A 266 5.64 15.55 10.53
N PHE A 267 4.71 14.68 10.17
CA PHE A 267 4.45 14.35 8.79
C PHE A 267 3.13 14.95 8.33
N LYS A 268 3.12 15.62 7.18
CA LYS A 268 1.99 16.42 6.71
C LYS A 268 1.62 16.03 5.29
N PHE A 269 0.33 15.74 5.10
CA PHE A 269 -0.30 15.67 3.78
C PHE A 269 -0.92 17.03 3.48
N ALA A 270 -0.59 17.61 2.34
CA ALA A 270 -1.03 18.94 1.98
C ALA A 270 -1.50 19.02 0.52
N ILE A 271 -2.50 19.86 0.30
CA ILE A 271 -3.00 20.29 -1.00
C ILE A 271 -2.90 21.82 -1.04
N PRO A 272 -1.75 22.36 -1.47
CA PRO A 272 -1.53 23.80 -1.55
C PRO A 272 -2.49 24.45 -2.53
N GLU A 273 -2.94 25.68 -2.23
CA GLU A 273 -3.79 26.44 -3.16
C GLU A 273 -3.06 26.79 -4.47
N SER A 274 -1.72 26.77 -4.45
CA SER A 274 -0.85 27.05 -5.59
C SER A 274 -0.50 25.81 -6.42
N ALA A 275 -1.02 24.63 -6.07
CA ALA A 275 -0.80 23.41 -6.85
C ALA A 275 -1.42 23.53 -8.25
N GLU A 276 -0.87 22.80 -9.22
CA GLU A 276 -1.43 22.78 -10.58
C GLU A 276 -2.81 22.11 -10.58
N HIS A 277 -2.94 21.00 -9.82
CA HIS A 277 -4.18 20.29 -9.62
C HIS A 277 -4.63 20.34 -8.15
N VAL A 278 -5.59 21.21 -7.85
CA VAL A 278 -6.23 21.32 -6.51
C VAL A 278 -7.46 20.40 -6.47
N GLY A 279 -7.23 19.10 -6.54
CA GLY A 279 -8.29 18.08 -6.60
C GLY A 279 -8.59 17.41 -5.26
N GLY A 280 -8.11 17.96 -4.14
CA GLY A 280 -8.34 17.41 -2.80
C GLY A 280 -7.59 16.13 -2.46
N LEU A 281 -7.86 15.64 -1.26
CA LEU A 281 -7.23 14.46 -0.68
C LEU A 281 -8.27 13.69 0.11
N THR A 282 -8.27 12.37 -0.08
CA THR A 282 -8.91 11.42 0.83
C THR A 282 -7.84 10.48 1.39
N ILE A 283 -7.85 10.29 2.70
CA ILE A 283 -6.98 9.33 3.40
C ILE A 283 -7.86 8.21 3.96
N PHE A 284 -7.63 6.99 3.48
CA PHE A 284 -8.37 5.80 3.89
C PHE A 284 -7.61 5.12 5.03
N GLY A 285 -8.33 4.83 6.11
CA GLY A 285 -7.86 4.06 7.25
C GLY A 285 -8.32 2.63 7.21
N ARG A 286 -8.06 1.91 8.30
CA ARG A 286 -8.18 0.45 8.37
C ARG A 286 -9.52 -0.13 7.91
N ASN A 287 -10.60 0.60 8.18
CA ASN A 287 -11.97 0.16 7.91
C ASN A 287 -12.56 0.78 6.63
N PHE A 288 -11.74 1.39 5.78
CA PHE A 288 -12.14 1.95 4.49
C PHE A 288 -11.14 1.57 3.40
N GLY A 289 -11.57 1.64 2.14
CA GLY A 289 -10.71 1.38 1.00
C GLY A 289 -10.37 -0.10 0.80
N ASN A 290 -9.18 -0.36 0.27
CA ASN A 290 -8.71 -1.67 -0.14
C ASN A 290 -7.63 -2.25 0.77
N TYR A 291 -7.13 -1.48 1.74
CA TYR A 291 -6.05 -1.90 2.63
C TYR A 291 -6.46 -1.78 4.10
N ASN A 292 -6.38 -2.89 4.83
CA ASN A 292 -6.65 -2.96 6.27
C ASN A 292 -5.46 -2.39 7.05
N GLN A 293 -5.27 -1.08 6.97
CA GLN A 293 -4.30 -0.30 7.72
C GLN A 293 -4.67 1.19 7.75
N ASP A 294 -4.25 1.88 8.79
CA ASP A 294 -4.16 3.35 8.80
C ASP A 294 -2.82 3.79 8.18
N ILE A 295 -2.27 4.92 8.62
CA ILE A 295 -0.97 5.39 8.15
C ILE A 295 0.12 4.60 8.87
N LYS A 296 0.76 3.66 8.18
CA LYS A 296 1.88 2.89 8.72
C LYS A 296 3.18 3.67 8.60
N VAL A 297 3.96 3.67 9.67
CA VAL A 297 5.27 4.30 9.72
C VAL A 297 6.29 3.28 10.21
N ARG A 298 7.38 3.17 9.48
CA ARG A 298 8.54 2.35 9.83
C ARG A 298 9.79 3.21 9.80
N ILE A 299 10.58 3.16 10.86
CA ILE A 299 11.84 3.86 11.01
C ILE A 299 12.94 2.82 11.22
N HIS A 300 13.87 2.76 10.26
CA HIS A 300 15.11 2.01 10.43
C HIS A 300 16.16 2.92 11.04
N TYR A 301 16.92 2.38 11.98
CA TYR A 301 17.99 3.12 12.64
C TYR A 301 19.23 2.27 12.89
N SER A 302 20.34 2.94 13.14
CA SER A 302 21.62 2.29 13.45
C SER A 302 22.43 3.15 14.42
N PRO A 303 23.43 2.56 15.10
CA PRO A 303 24.34 3.33 15.93
C PRO A 303 24.99 4.46 15.13
N ILE A 304 25.16 5.61 15.77
CA ILE A 304 26.04 6.64 15.22
C ILE A 304 27.47 6.08 15.31
N ASP A 305 28.15 5.95 14.18
CA ASP A 305 29.55 5.54 14.16
C ASP A 305 30.40 6.59 14.90
N GLU A 306 30.83 6.27 16.12
CA GLU A 306 31.86 7.05 16.83
C GLU A 306 33.23 6.78 16.19
N ILE A 307 33.52 7.39 15.04
CA ILE A 307 34.86 7.32 14.43
C ILE A 307 35.59 8.67 14.59
N SER A 308 36.52 8.64 15.56
CA SER A 308 37.77 9.42 15.69
C SER A 308 37.71 10.96 15.68
N ASN A 309 37.43 11.56 16.84
CA ASN A 309 37.88 12.93 17.16
C ASN A 309 38.88 12.96 18.33
N SER A 310 39.74 11.93 18.43
CA SER A 310 40.84 11.86 19.42
C SER A 310 42.22 11.68 18.76
N ALA A 311 42.41 12.27 17.58
CA ALA A 311 43.72 12.38 16.93
C ALA A 311 43.92 13.81 16.42
N ASN A 312 43.94 14.77 17.35
CA ASN A 312 44.60 16.08 17.22
C ASN A 312 44.42 16.85 18.54
N SER A 313 45.15 16.44 19.57
CA SER A 313 45.49 17.27 20.73
C SER A 313 46.82 16.82 21.30
#